data_AF-A0AAV4I1G2-F1
#
_entry.id   AF-A0AAV4I1G2-F1
#
_cell.length_a   1.000
_cell.length_b   1.000
_cell.length_c   1.000
_cell.angle_alpha   90.00
_cell.angle_beta   90.00
_cell.angle_gamma   90.00
#
_symmetry.space_group_name_H-M   'P 1'
#
loop_
_entity.id
_entity.type
_entity.pdbx_description
1 polymer ?
#
loop_
_entity_poly.entity_id
_entity_poly.type
_entity_poly.pdbx_seq_one_letter_code
_entity_poly.pdbx_strand_id
1 'polypeptide(L)'
;MTKRLNHTRTMCEKFKVPNQVDSEIFILPSFNMTYCKIPKAGCTYWEQLFSFLNKPPTELAYLGIRSPFQISKYDIRYTSHFNLPRRDYRIEADKTEADLTTKVLFVRHPLERLWSCYIEKFFLIDFWTTAGVHMKTVGAEEKCPKAITFR
;
A
#
# COMPACT_ATOMS: atom_id res chain seq x y z
N MET A 1 21.52 -11.46 -8.99
CA MET A 1 20.71 -10.20 -8.89
C MET A 1 20.46 -9.56 -10.26
N THR A 2 21.44 -9.53 -11.16
CA THR A 2 21.44 -8.84 -12.48
C THR A 2 20.34 -9.29 -13.45
N LYS A 3 20.07 -10.60 -13.56
CA LYS A 3 19.02 -11.13 -14.45
C LYS A 3 17.62 -10.57 -14.14
N ARG A 4 17.29 -10.43 -12.85
CA ARG A 4 16.01 -9.89 -12.39
C ARG A 4 15.88 -8.41 -12.75
N LEU A 5 16.91 -7.61 -12.48
CA LEU A 5 16.93 -6.18 -12.80
C LEU A 5 16.79 -5.94 -14.30
N ASN A 6 17.51 -6.73 -15.12
CA ASN A 6 17.39 -6.65 -16.57
C ASN A 6 15.99 -7.01 -17.04
N HIS A 7 15.40 -8.10 -16.52
CA HIS A 7 14.03 -8.48 -16.85
C HIS A 7 13.02 -7.41 -16.46
N THR A 8 13.13 -6.83 -15.25
CA THR A 8 12.27 -5.72 -14.82
C THR A 8 12.41 -4.53 -15.76
N ARG A 9 13.63 -4.14 -16.12
CA ARG A 9 13.88 -3.05 -17.08
C ARG A 9 13.22 -3.33 -18.43
N THR A 10 13.45 -4.52 -19.00
CA THR A 10 12.86 -4.93 -20.29
C THR A 10 11.33 -4.89 -20.24
N MET A 11 10.71 -5.35 -19.14
CA MET A 11 9.26 -5.30 -19.01
C MET A 11 8.75 -3.86 -18.85
N CYS A 12 9.40 -3.03 -18.04
CA CYS A 12 9.03 -1.63 -17.90
C CYS A 12 9.12 -0.88 -19.24
N GLU A 13 10.18 -1.09 -20.00
CA GLU A 13 10.35 -0.53 -21.35
C GLU A 13 9.27 -1.03 -22.31
N LYS A 14 9.05 -2.35 -22.37
CA LYS A 14 8.04 -2.98 -23.22
C LYS A 14 6.63 -2.44 -22.97
N PHE A 15 6.26 -2.28 -21.71
CA PHE A 15 4.93 -1.81 -21.31
C PHE A 15 4.85 -0.29 -21.11
N LYS A 16 5.94 0.45 -21.40
CA LYS A 16 6.05 1.90 -21.19
C LYS A 16 5.59 2.32 -19.78
N VAL A 17 5.98 1.54 -18.78
CA VAL A 17 5.63 1.80 -17.37
C VAL A 17 6.31 3.10 -16.96
N PRO A 18 5.57 4.12 -16.50
CA PRO A 18 6.16 5.35 -16.00
C PRO A 18 7.14 5.03 -14.87
N ASN A 19 8.34 5.60 -14.89
CA ASN A 19 9.29 5.49 -13.78
C ASN A 19 8.89 6.41 -12.61
N GLN A 20 7.63 6.33 -12.20
CA GLN A 20 7.05 7.10 -11.12
C GLN A 20 6.51 6.14 -10.07
N VAL A 21 6.95 6.35 -8.82
CA VAL A 21 6.38 5.67 -7.67
C VAL A 21 5.11 6.40 -7.29
N ASP A 22 3.98 5.76 -7.55
CA ASP A 22 2.64 6.28 -7.29
C ASP A 22 2.05 5.71 -5.98
N SER A 23 2.93 5.27 -5.07
CA SER A 23 2.53 4.67 -3.79
C SER A 23 2.73 5.64 -2.64
N GLU A 24 1.77 5.66 -1.71
CA GLU A 24 1.98 6.20 -0.37
C GLU A 24 3.20 5.50 0.26
N ILE A 25 4.10 6.29 0.85
CA ILE A 25 5.21 5.77 1.65
C ILE A 25 5.00 6.18 3.11
N PHE A 26 5.55 5.38 4.00
CA PHE A 26 5.56 5.65 5.44
C PHE A 26 7.00 5.68 5.91
N ILE A 27 7.44 6.84 6.38
CA ILE A 27 8.78 7.00 6.95
C ILE A 27 8.67 6.63 8.43
N LEU A 28 9.52 5.71 8.88
CA LEU A 28 9.48 5.13 10.23
C LEU A 28 10.85 5.37 10.89
N PRO A 29 11.08 6.58 11.43
CA PRO A 29 12.40 6.98 11.92
C PRO A 29 12.93 6.06 13.03
N SER A 30 12.04 5.59 13.91
CA SER A 30 12.36 4.67 15.01
C SER A 30 13.04 3.36 14.56
N PHE A 31 12.84 2.96 13.31
CA PHE A 31 13.40 1.73 12.73
C PHE A 31 14.42 2.02 11.61
N ASN A 32 14.75 3.28 11.37
CA ASN A 32 15.58 3.72 10.25
C ASN A 32 15.13 3.12 8.90
N MET A 33 13.81 3.12 8.66
CA MET A 33 13.24 2.50 7.46
C MET A 33 12.12 3.32 6.83
N THR A 34 11.96 3.16 5.52
CA THR A 34 10.80 3.63 4.76
C THR A 34 10.04 2.44 4.22
N TYR A 35 8.75 2.35 4.57
CA TYR A 35 7.84 1.34 4.05
C TYR A 35 7.10 1.88 2.83
N CYS A 36 7.27 1.20 1.69
CA CYS A 36 6.51 1.44 0.46
C CYS A 36 5.23 0.60 0.48
N LYS A 37 4.07 1.27 0.52
CA LYS A 37 2.78 0.58 0.58
C LYS A 37 2.46 -0.07 -0.76
N ILE A 38 2.38 -1.40 -0.75
CA ILE A 38 1.96 -2.18 -1.91
C ILE A 38 0.54 -2.71 -1.70
N PRO A 39 -0.44 -2.29 -2.50
CA PRO A 39 -1.80 -2.77 -2.32
C PRO A 39 -1.93 -4.28 -2.48
N LYS A 40 -2.78 -4.86 -1.63
CA LYS A 40 -3.09 -6.31 -1.61
C LYS A 40 -1.90 -7.22 -1.25
N ALA A 41 -0.78 -6.66 -0.80
CA ALA A 41 0.35 -7.40 -0.23
C ALA A 41 0.28 -7.47 1.31
N GLY A 42 -0.93 -7.48 1.88
CA GLY A 42 -1.13 -7.41 3.33
C GLY A 42 -0.91 -6.00 3.91
N CYS A 43 -1.03 -4.96 3.09
CA CYS A 43 -0.68 -3.58 3.47
C CYS A 43 -1.35 -3.09 4.75
N THR A 44 -2.63 -3.43 4.99
CA THR A 44 -3.32 -3.06 6.24
C THR A 44 -2.68 -3.70 7.47
N TYR A 45 -2.23 -4.95 7.39
CA TYR A 45 -1.54 -5.59 8.50
C TYR A 45 -0.18 -4.96 8.77
N TRP A 46 0.58 -4.63 7.72
CA TRP A 46 1.85 -3.91 7.91
C TRP A 46 1.64 -2.53 8.53
N GLU A 47 0.60 -1.81 8.11
CA GLU A 47 0.23 -0.54 8.74
C GLU A 47 -0.16 -0.75 10.23
N GLN A 48 -0.93 -1.80 10.56
CA GLN A 48 -1.26 -2.20 11.95
C GLN A 48 0.01 -2.47 12.77
N LEU A 49 0.91 -3.28 12.23
CA LEU A 49 2.15 -3.67 12.89
C LEU A 49 3.04 -2.47 13.16
N PHE A 50 3.29 -1.63 12.15
CA PHE A 50 4.15 -0.47 12.34
C PHE A 50 3.53 0.58 13.25
N SER A 51 2.20 0.74 13.22
CA SER A 51 1.51 1.60 14.16
C SER A 51 1.64 1.09 15.59
N PHE A 52 1.41 -0.21 15.81
CA PHE A 52 1.60 -0.87 17.10
C PHE A 52 3.04 -0.72 17.62
N LEU A 53 4.05 -0.97 16.77
CA LEU A 53 5.45 -0.91 17.17
C LEU A 53 5.96 0.53 17.41
N ASN A 54 5.36 1.53 16.77
CA ASN A 54 5.71 2.94 17.00
C ASN A 54 5.10 3.52 18.28
N LYS A 55 4.24 2.77 18.97
CA LYS A 55 3.54 3.25 20.16
C LYS A 55 4.24 2.84 21.44
N PRO A 56 4.31 3.74 22.44
CA PRO A 56 4.90 3.38 23.72
C PRO A 56 4.02 2.32 24.42
N PRO A 57 4.62 1.37 25.15
CA PRO A 57 3.87 0.32 25.85
C PRO A 57 2.81 0.86 26.81
N THR A 58 3.03 2.02 27.42
CA THR A 58 2.08 2.69 28.31
C THR A 58 0.82 3.17 27.59
N GLU A 59 0.95 3.71 26.38
CA GLU A 59 -0.20 4.13 25.56
C GLU A 59 -0.98 2.90 25.07
N LEU A 60 -0.28 1.85 24.62
CA LEU A 60 -0.92 0.59 24.23
C LEU A 60 -1.69 -0.04 25.40
N ALA A 61 -1.11 -0.04 26.60
CA ALA A 61 -1.74 -0.54 27.80
C ALA A 61 -2.99 0.28 28.19
N TYR A 62 -2.91 1.62 28.13
CA TYR A 62 -4.04 2.52 28.37
C TYR A 62 -5.20 2.25 27.40
N LEU A 63 -4.89 1.99 26.12
CA LEU A 63 -5.88 1.68 25.09
C LEU A 63 -6.32 0.19 25.09
N GLY A 64 -5.78 -0.64 25.99
CA GLY A 64 -6.11 -2.07 26.07
C GLY A 64 -5.63 -2.90 24.88
N ILE A 65 -4.66 -2.40 24.11
CA ILE A 65 -4.15 -3.04 22.90
C ILE A 65 -2.93 -3.89 23.26
N ARG A 66 -3.01 -5.18 22.97
CA ARG A 66 -1.96 -6.18 23.21
C ARG A 66 -1.39 -6.77 21.93
N SER A 67 -2.05 -6.51 20.79
CA SER A 67 -1.69 -7.05 19.50
C SER A 67 -2.05 -6.09 18.36
N PRO A 68 -1.25 -6.04 17.26
CA PRO A 68 -1.60 -5.30 16.05
C PRO A 68 -2.97 -5.66 15.47
N PHE A 69 -3.44 -6.91 15.67
CA PHE A 69 -4.74 -7.37 15.18
C PHE A 69 -5.93 -6.67 15.85
N GLN A 70 -5.72 -6.06 17.01
CA GLN A 70 -6.77 -5.31 17.73
C GLN A 70 -6.92 -3.88 17.21
N ILE A 71 -5.97 -3.37 16.41
CA ILE A 71 -6.06 -2.06 15.79
C ILE A 71 -6.90 -2.20 14.52
N SER A 72 -8.03 -1.51 14.42
CA SER A 72 -8.91 -1.68 13.27
C SER A 72 -8.34 -1.02 12.00
N LYS A 73 -8.80 -1.48 10.83
CA LYS A 73 -8.53 -0.81 9.55
C LYS A 73 -8.99 0.66 9.55
N TYR A 74 -10.06 0.96 10.30
CA TYR A 74 -10.57 2.31 10.45
C TYR A 74 -9.60 3.18 11.25
N ASP A 75 -9.06 2.66 12.35
CA ASP A 75 -8.16 3.40 13.23
C ASP A 75 -6.91 3.89 12.49
N ILE A 76 -6.33 3.06 11.63
CA ILE A 76 -5.08 3.38 10.93
C ILE A 76 -5.29 4.29 9.71
N ARG A 77 -6.55 4.50 9.32
CA ARG A 77 -6.90 5.32 8.18
C ARG A 77 -7.49 6.66 8.57
N TYR A 78 -8.23 6.69 9.68
CA TYR A 78 -9.11 7.80 10.01
C TYR A 78 -8.91 8.33 11.43
N THR A 79 -8.08 7.68 12.27
CA THR A 79 -7.82 8.18 13.63
C THR A 79 -6.39 8.67 13.75
N SER A 80 -6.21 9.88 14.30
CA SER A 80 -4.89 10.47 14.51
C SER A 80 -3.98 9.62 15.39
N HIS A 81 -4.56 8.83 16.30
CA HIS A 81 -3.81 8.03 17.25
C HIS A 81 -3.00 6.90 16.60
N PHE A 82 -3.52 6.22 15.58
CA PHE A 82 -2.84 5.07 14.96
C PHE A 82 -2.34 5.33 13.53
N ASN A 83 -2.53 6.54 13.02
CA ASN A 83 -2.05 6.90 11.70
C ASN A 83 -0.52 6.92 11.64
N LEU A 84 0.03 6.19 10.69
CA LEU A 84 1.43 6.36 10.30
C LEU A 84 1.61 7.66 9.52
N PRO A 85 2.78 8.32 9.62
CA PRO A 85 3.07 9.54 8.87
C PRO A 85 3.14 9.20 7.36
N ARG A 86 2.04 9.48 6.66
CA ARG A 86 1.94 9.32 5.21
C ARG A 86 2.77 10.39 4.52
N ARG A 87 3.55 9.96 3.55
CA ARG A 87 4.38 10.79 2.67
C ARG A 87 4.10 10.43 1.22
N ASP A 88 4.41 11.35 0.33
CA ASP A 88 4.22 11.20 -1.11
C ASP A 88 5.58 11.19 -1.80
N TYR A 89 5.96 10.04 -2.37
CA TYR A 89 7.26 9.88 -3.03
C TYR A 89 7.44 10.78 -4.26
N ARG A 90 6.38 11.48 -4.72
CA ARG A 90 6.47 12.50 -5.78
C ARG A 90 7.02 13.84 -5.26
N ILE A 91 7.01 14.06 -3.94
CA ILE A 91 7.57 15.25 -3.31
C ILE A 91 9.07 15.02 -3.07
N GLU A 92 9.91 15.92 -3.59
CA GLU A 92 11.37 15.73 -3.54
C GLU A 92 11.91 15.70 -2.10
N ALA A 93 11.30 16.44 -1.17
CA ALA A 93 11.65 16.39 0.25
C ALA A 93 11.39 15.01 0.86
N ASP A 94 10.20 14.44 0.64
CA ASP A 94 9.82 13.11 1.13
C ASP A 94 10.69 12.01 0.52
N LYS A 95 11.03 12.16 -0.77
CA LYS A 95 11.96 11.26 -1.46
C LYS A 95 13.37 11.33 -0.87
N THR A 96 13.88 12.53 -0.62
CA THR A 96 15.20 12.74 0.01
C THR A 96 15.23 12.13 1.40
N GLU A 97 14.21 12.34 2.23
CA GLU A 97 14.10 11.74 3.56
C GLU A 97 14.06 10.21 3.48
N ALA A 98 13.27 9.66 2.54
CA ALA A 98 13.22 8.23 2.32
C ALA A 98 14.58 7.65 1.91
N ASP A 99 15.37 8.36 1.09
CA ASP A 99 16.68 7.93 0.59
C ASP A 99 17.75 7.81 1.68
N LEU A 100 17.54 8.45 2.84
CA LEU A 100 18.40 8.32 4.02
C LEU A 100 18.16 7.03 4.82
N THR A 101 17.08 6.29 4.53
CA THR A 101 16.64 5.14 5.32
C THR A 101 16.60 3.85 4.50
N THR A 102 16.52 2.71 5.18
CA THR A 102 16.36 1.42 4.49
C THR A 102 14.97 1.31 3.88
N LYS A 103 14.88 1.19 2.55
CA LYS A 103 13.61 1.04 1.84
C LYS A 103 13.13 -0.39 1.87
N VAL A 104 11.93 -0.60 2.40
CA VAL A 104 11.31 -1.92 2.53
C VAL A 104 9.99 -1.94 1.77
N LEU A 105 9.77 -3.02 1.03
CA LEU A 105 8.49 -3.32 0.40
C LEU A 105 8.17 -4.79 0.63
N PHE A 106 6.90 -5.09 0.86
CA PHE A 106 6.41 -6.46 0.96
C PHE A 106 5.75 -6.85 -0.35
N VAL A 107 6.10 -8.03 -0.84
CA VAL A 107 5.50 -8.61 -2.04
C VAL A 107 4.63 -9.80 -1.66
N ARG A 108 3.65 -10.08 -2.52
CA ARG A 108 2.78 -11.25 -2.46
C ARG A 108 2.68 -11.84 -3.85
N HIS A 109 2.42 -13.14 -3.94
CA HIS A 109 2.24 -13.82 -5.22
C HIS A 109 1.20 -13.08 -6.09
N PRO A 110 1.49 -12.77 -7.37
CA PRO A 110 0.62 -11.94 -8.20
C PRO A 110 -0.82 -12.48 -8.31
N LEU A 111 -0.99 -13.80 -8.45
CA LEU A 111 -2.33 -14.41 -8.51
C LEU A 111 -3.10 -14.28 -7.19
N GLU A 112 -2.41 -14.31 -6.05
CA GLU A 112 -3.07 -14.10 -4.76
C GLU A 112 -3.46 -12.63 -4.56
N ARG A 113 -2.66 -11.68 -5.05
CA ARG A 113 -3.02 -10.25 -5.04
C ARG A 113 -4.27 -10.02 -5.88
N LEU A 114 -4.34 -10.64 -7.07
CA LEU A 114 -5.49 -10.56 -7.96
C LEU A 114 -6.73 -11.17 -7.30
N TRP A 115 -6.62 -12.38 -6.75
CA TRP A 115 -7.71 -13.05 -6.04
C TRP A 115 -8.20 -12.25 -4.83
N SER A 116 -7.29 -11.78 -3.98
CA SER A 116 -7.64 -10.96 -2.82
C SER A 116 -8.36 -9.67 -3.23
N CYS A 117 -8.02 -9.12 -4.40
CA CYS A 117 -8.70 -7.95 -4.91
C CYS A 117 -10.07 -8.27 -5.51
N TYR A 118 -10.18 -9.39 -6.24
CA TYR A 118 -11.46 -9.89 -6.69
C TYR A 118 -12.42 -10.04 -5.52
N ILE A 119 -11.98 -10.66 -4.42
CA ILE A 119 -12.83 -10.81 -3.23
C ILE A 119 -13.23 -9.46 -2.63
N GLU A 120 -12.27 -8.54 -2.37
CA GLU A 120 -12.59 -7.27 -1.71
C GLU A 120 -13.45 -6.33 -2.57
N LYS A 121 -13.25 -6.30 -3.90
CA LYS A 121 -13.89 -5.33 -4.79
C LYS A 121 -15.10 -5.88 -5.55
N PHE A 122 -15.11 -7.20 -5.79
CA PHE A 122 -16.08 -7.88 -6.66
C PHE A 122 -16.66 -9.14 -6.02
N PHE A 123 -16.49 -9.43 -4.75
CA PHE A 123 -17.25 -10.50 -4.12
C PHE A 123 -18.01 -9.98 -2.92
N LEU A 124 -17.35 -9.16 -2.11
CA LEU A 124 -18.00 -8.43 -1.03
C LEU A 124 -18.86 -7.29 -1.60
N ILE A 125 -20.09 -7.19 -1.12
CA ILE A 125 -21.17 -6.33 -1.64
C ILE A 125 -20.80 -4.83 -1.65
N ASP A 126 -19.87 -4.42 -0.80
CA ASP A 126 -19.59 -3.00 -0.51
C ASP A 126 -19.08 -2.19 -1.71
N PHE A 127 -18.43 -2.82 -2.69
CA PHE A 127 -17.80 -2.12 -3.83
C PHE A 127 -18.50 -2.35 -5.18
N TRP A 128 -19.36 -3.37 -5.30
CA TRP A 128 -20.01 -3.73 -6.56
C TRP A 128 -20.89 -2.62 -7.12
N THR A 129 -21.62 -1.92 -6.27
CA THR A 129 -22.54 -0.86 -6.69
C THR A 129 -21.77 0.30 -7.31
N THR A 130 -20.69 0.76 -6.68
CA THR A 130 -19.88 1.87 -7.21
C THR A 130 -19.00 1.46 -8.37
N ALA A 131 -18.27 0.35 -8.26
CA ALA A 131 -17.38 -0.12 -9.32
C ALA A 131 -18.17 -0.61 -10.55
N GLY A 132 -19.27 -1.33 -10.33
CA GLY A 132 -20.16 -1.80 -11.39
C GLY A 132 -20.86 -0.65 -12.12
N VAL A 133 -21.29 0.40 -11.42
CA VAL A 133 -21.81 1.62 -12.07
C VAL A 133 -20.72 2.28 -12.90
N HIS A 134 -19.49 2.42 -12.39
CA HIS A 134 -18.39 3.01 -13.15
C HIS A 134 -18.04 2.19 -14.41
N MET A 135 -17.97 0.87 -14.30
CA MET A 135 -17.73 -0.03 -15.44
C MET A 135 -18.85 0.04 -16.49
N LYS A 136 -20.10 0.24 -16.06
CA LYS A 136 -21.26 0.40 -16.95
C LYS A 136 -21.29 1.78 -17.63
N THR A 137 -20.89 2.84 -16.93
CA THR A 137 -21.01 4.22 -17.42
C THR A 137 -19.83 4.69 -18.26
N VAL A 138 -18.61 4.21 -17.99
CA VAL A 138 -17.41 4.59 -18.76
C VAL A 138 -17.28 3.79 -20.06
N GLY A 139 -18.10 2.75 -20.24
CA GLY A 139 -17.95 1.78 -21.31
C GLY A 139 -16.70 0.93 -21.12
N ALA A 140 -16.56 -0.15 -21.90
CA ALA A 140 -15.28 -0.83 -22.02
C ALA A 140 -14.29 0.21 -22.56
N GLU A 141 -13.39 0.71 -21.71
CA GLU A 141 -12.36 1.65 -22.15
C GLU A 141 -11.67 1.07 -23.40
N GLU A 142 -11.67 1.81 -24.52
CA GLU A 142 -11.01 1.37 -25.77
C GLU A 142 -9.52 1.10 -25.59
N LYS A 143 -8.95 1.56 -24.47
CA LYS A 143 -7.59 1.28 -24.03
C LYS A 143 -7.69 0.55 -22.70
N CYS A 144 -6.94 -0.53 -22.52
CA CYS A 144 -6.81 -1.17 -21.21
C CYS A 144 -6.63 -0.10 -20.13
N PRO A 145 -7.46 -0.07 -19.06
CA PRO A 145 -7.27 0.86 -17.97
C PRO A 145 -5.81 0.77 -17.55
N LYS A 146 -5.14 1.93 -17.50
CA LYS A 146 -3.70 2.05 -17.25
C LYS A 146 -3.41 1.47 -15.86
N ALA A 147 -3.18 0.16 -15.86
CA ALA A 147 -3.26 -0.72 -14.72
C ALA A 147 -4.61 -0.62 -13.99
N ILE A 148 -5.23 -1.77 -13.70
CA ILE A 148 -6.06 -1.86 -12.50
C ILE A 148 -5.07 -1.80 -11.33
N THR A 149 -4.50 -0.63 -11.07
CA THR A 149 -3.78 -0.33 -9.84
C THR A 149 -4.87 -0.28 -8.79
N PHE A 150 -5.06 -1.41 -8.13
CA PHE A 150 -5.92 -1.53 -6.97
C PHE A 150 -5.35 -0.61 -5.89
N ARG A 151 -5.64 0.70 -5.90
CA ARG A 151 -5.29 1.62 -4.80
C ARG A 151 -6.18 1.35 -3.59
#